data_AF-E4NDK3-F1
#
_entry.id   AF-E4NDK3-F1
#
_cell.length_a   1.000
_cell.length_b   1.000
_cell.length_c   1.000
_cell.angle_alpha   90.00
_cell.angle_beta   90.00
_cell.angle_gamma   90.00
#
_symmetry.space_group_name_H-M   'P 1'
#
loop_
_entity.id
_entity.type
_entity.pdbx_description
1 polymer ?
#
loop_
_entity_poly.entity_id
_entity_poly.type
_entity_poly.pdbx_seq_one_letter_code
_entity_poly.pdbx_strand_id
1 'polypeptide(L)'
;MATRTPPPQRDRRASKPTHGIVYTLTDPRDDVVRYVGQTEKALHERLAGHLQNSTNDAMWVWLQILKMNGQAPIATMIRRVPREDLLAAEGEEIAYHAPEGNLLNHPYGRSHVVALGAELHNLLTRSDPDGEAGPGTGPAPVVITIPAPAPSGDRDDEDEDRERQPQQHEHEHRYYFSFPGRSHRHRPLRILRTGLSYRWGWARSVRLRTRRAWRNAKRNPLAAAAVAAVVLGVLVKVALTGLPEKFARACWSPLARHLLPVLDTVDAPVRSYLSEHAAGLPVGVGVLRVVWWSAGAVILFTNLLRGVWMRRLAWAAYGCATTAMVWAGSISTTQPVAAGLAGLLWLLGLAFV
;
A
#
# COMPACT_ATOMS: atom_id res chain seq x y z
N MET A 1 -39.28 17.20 42.62
CA MET A 1 -38.06 16.62 41.98
C MET A 1 -38.13 16.98 40.50
N ALA A 2 -37.49 18.09 40.09
CA ALA A 2 -37.63 18.61 38.72
C ALA A 2 -36.67 17.88 37.77
N THR A 3 -37.24 17.21 36.76
CA THR A 3 -36.52 16.54 35.69
C THR A 3 -35.85 17.58 34.79
N ARG A 4 -34.52 17.70 34.88
CA ARG A 4 -33.72 18.49 33.94
C ARG A 4 -33.73 17.82 32.58
N THR A 5 -34.40 18.44 31.61
CA THR A 5 -34.31 18.06 30.20
C THR A 5 -32.87 18.23 29.72
N PRO A 6 -32.22 17.19 29.16
CA PRO A 6 -30.88 17.34 28.61
C PRO A 6 -30.90 18.35 27.44
N PRO A 7 -29.88 19.21 27.32
CA PRO A 7 -29.82 20.17 26.23
C PRO A 7 -29.82 19.43 24.89
N PRO A 8 -30.50 19.97 23.87
CA PRO A 8 -30.57 19.35 22.56
C PRO A 8 -29.14 19.09 22.05
N GLN A 9 -28.84 17.82 21.76
CA GLN A 9 -27.62 17.45 21.03
C GLN A 9 -27.68 18.18 19.70
N ARG A 10 -26.94 19.28 19.56
CA ARG A 10 -26.69 19.89 18.26
C ARG A 10 -26.05 18.82 17.39
N ASP A 11 -26.74 18.46 16.32
CA ASP A 11 -26.23 17.61 15.25
C ASP A 11 -24.99 18.28 14.66
N ARG A 12 -23.82 18.03 15.25
CA ARG A 12 -22.51 18.51 14.77
C ARG A 12 -22.06 17.68 13.58
N ARG A 13 -22.92 17.55 12.57
CA ARG A 13 -22.44 17.17 11.24
C ARG A 13 -21.70 18.38 10.70
N ALA A 14 -20.39 18.41 10.94
CA ALA A 14 -19.51 19.40 10.35
C ALA A 14 -19.82 19.46 8.85
N SER A 15 -20.26 20.62 8.37
CA SER A 15 -20.46 20.86 6.95
C SER A 15 -19.16 20.49 6.25
N LYS A 16 -19.25 19.72 5.15
CA LYS A 16 -18.07 19.38 4.36
C LYS A 16 -17.35 20.69 3.97
N PRO A 17 -16.01 20.72 4.04
CA PRO A 17 -15.27 21.90 3.60
C PRO A 17 -15.61 22.19 2.14
N THR A 18 -15.89 23.45 1.84
CA THR A 18 -16.21 23.94 0.50
C THR A 18 -14.97 24.11 -0.38
N HIS A 19 -13.78 24.15 0.24
CA HIS A 19 -12.51 24.34 -0.42
C HIS A 19 -11.54 23.22 -0.03
N GLY A 20 -10.61 22.90 -0.91
CA GLY A 20 -9.43 22.11 -0.59
C GLY A 20 -8.14 22.89 -0.76
N ILE A 21 -7.03 22.20 -0.54
CA ILE A 21 -5.68 22.74 -0.53
C ILE A 21 -4.85 21.95 -1.54
N VAL A 22 -4.14 22.66 -2.42
CA VAL A 22 -3.05 22.12 -3.23
C VAL A 22 -1.73 22.48 -2.54
N TYR A 23 -0.82 21.53 -2.43
CA TYR A 23 0.42 21.66 -1.66
C TYR A 23 1.58 20.94 -2.33
N THR A 24 2.82 21.35 -2.01
CA THR A 24 4.05 20.63 -2.37
C THR A 24 4.66 19.93 -1.16
N LEU A 25 5.47 18.90 -1.42
CA LEU A 25 6.45 18.35 -0.50
C LEU A 25 7.84 18.55 -1.10
N THR A 26 8.66 19.34 -0.42
CA THR A 26 10.02 19.68 -0.82
C THR A 26 11.03 18.87 -0.01
N ASP A 27 12.09 18.40 -0.67
CA ASP A 27 13.18 17.70 -0.01
C ASP A 27 14.08 18.71 0.74
N PRO A 28 14.23 18.58 2.07
CA PRO A 28 14.99 19.55 2.87
C PRO A 28 16.51 19.53 2.58
N ARG A 29 17.01 18.58 1.78
CA ARG A 29 18.44 18.45 1.46
C ARG A 29 18.87 19.33 0.30
N ASP A 30 17.98 19.55 -0.66
CA ASP A 30 18.27 20.25 -1.92
C ASP A 30 17.21 21.28 -2.32
N ASP A 31 16.17 21.47 -1.50
CA ASP A 31 15.05 22.38 -1.74
C ASP A 31 14.26 22.10 -3.04
N VAL A 32 14.35 20.87 -3.56
CA VAL A 32 13.63 20.45 -4.78
C VAL A 32 12.25 19.91 -4.43
N VAL A 33 11.23 20.34 -5.18
CA VAL A 33 9.87 19.81 -5.05
C VAL A 33 9.84 18.36 -5.56
N ARG A 34 9.57 17.42 -4.66
CA ARG A 34 9.49 15.99 -5.00
C ARG A 34 8.07 15.51 -5.19
N TYR A 35 7.06 16.19 -4.65
CA TYR A 35 5.68 15.76 -4.79
C TYR A 35 4.72 16.94 -4.73
N VAL A 36 3.70 16.89 -5.58
CA VAL A 36 2.53 17.79 -5.54
C VAL A 36 1.32 16.97 -5.13
N GLY A 37 0.52 17.49 -4.22
CA GLY A 37 -0.68 16.80 -3.75
C GLY A 37 -1.84 17.75 -3.49
N GLN A 38 -3.02 17.15 -3.38
CA GLN A 38 -4.25 17.84 -2.93
C GLN A 38 -4.84 17.22 -1.66
N THR A 39 -5.58 18.03 -0.89
CA THR A 39 -6.34 17.55 0.26
C THR A 39 -7.53 18.43 0.63
N GLU A 40 -8.62 17.82 1.09
CA GLU A 40 -9.75 18.50 1.74
C GLU A 40 -9.55 18.64 3.26
N LYS A 41 -8.49 18.06 3.82
CA LYS A 41 -8.17 18.09 5.25
C LYS A 41 -7.17 19.20 5.55
N ALA A 42 -6.93 19.44 6.84
CA ALA A 42 -5.79 20.26 7.21
C ALA A 42 -4.47 19.62 6.72
N LEU A 43 -3.55 20.45 6.24
CA LEU A 43 -2.30 20.00 5.60
C LEU A 43 -1.48 19.07 6.54
N HIS A 44 -1.43 19.39 7.83
CA HIS A 44 -0.73 18.57 8.82
C HIS A 44 -1.33 17.16 8.97
N GLU A 45 -2.66 17.02 8.91
CA GLU A 45 -3.32 15.71 8.95
C GLU A 45 -3.00 14.89 7.70
N ARG A 46 -2.96 15.55 6.53
CA ARG A 46 -2.61 14.91 5.27
C ARG A 46 -1.17 14.42 5.27
N LEU A 47 -0.23 15.26 5.74
CA LEU A 47 1.18 14.91 5.86
C LEU A 47 1.38 13.73 6.83
N ALA A 48 0.72 13.75 7.99
CA ALA A 48 0.75 12.62 8.92
C ALA A 48 0.25 11.32 8.27
N GLY A 49 -0.78 11.41 7.42
CA GLY A 49 -1.25 10.29 6.61
C GLY A 49 -0.20 9.76 5.63
N HIS A 50 0.53 10.63 4.93
CA HIS A 50 1.60 10.23 4.00
C HIS A 50 2.77 9.54 4.72
N LEU A 51 3.16 10.05 5.89
CA LEU A 51 4.22 9.46 6.71
C LEU A 51 3.86 8.06 7.23
N GLN A 52 2.57 7.77 7.43
CA GLN A 52 2.09 6.47 7.90
C GLN A 52 1.82 5.48 6.76
N ASN A 53 1.20 5.95 5.67
CA ASN A 53 0.71 5.10 4.59
C ASN A 53 0.64 5.87 3.26
N SER A 54 1.81 6.15 2.68
CA SER A 54 1.91 6.69 1.32
C SER A 54 1.28 5.70 0.32
N THR A 55 0.43 6.21 -0.57
CA THR A 55 -0.17 5.46 -1.67
C THR A 55 0.71 5.36 -2.91
N ASN A 56 1.84 6.06 -2.91
CA ASN A 56 2.81 6.11 -4.01
C ASN A 56 4.13 5.50 -3.52
N ASP A 57 4.59 4.44 -4.19
CA ASP A 57 5.77 3.68 -3.79
C ASP A 57 7.04 4.54 -3.82
N ALA A 58 7.22 5.38 -4.85
CA ALA A 58 8.38 6.27 -4.97
C ALA A 58 8.42 7.28 -3.82
N MET A 59 7.28 7.92 -3.53
CA MET A 59 7.15 8.82 -2.38
C MET A 59 7.39 8.08 -1.06
N TRP A 60 6.92 6.84 -0.92
CA TRP A 60 7.14 6.05 0.29
C TRP A 60 8.64 5.79 0.55
N VAL A 61 9.37 5.36 -0.48
CA VAL A 61 10.83 5.12 -0.40
C VAL A 61 11.56 6.41 -0.03
N TRP A 62 11.26 7.50 -0.71
CA TRP A 62 11.82 8.82 -0.41
C TRP A 62 11.56 9.26 1.04
N LEU A 63 10.33 9.11 1.55
CA LEU A 63 10.02 9.43 2.94
C LEU A 63 10.77 8.53 3.95
N GLN A 64 11.05 7.27 3.62
CA GLN A 64 11.88 6.42 4.48
C GLN A 64 13.34 6.89 4.52
N ILE A 65 13.89 7.31 3.37
CA ILE A 65 15.24 7.87 3.27
C ILE A 65 15.36 9.11 4.17
N LEU A 66 14.46 10.08 4.03
CA LEU A 66 14.44 11.27 4.89
C LEU A 66 14.37 10.89 6.37
N LYS A 67 13.49 9.96 6.72
CA LYS A 67 13.33 9.50 8.10
C LYS A 67 14.59 8.84 8.66
N MET A 68 15.30 8.03 7.87
CA MET A 68 16.57 7.41 8.29
C MET A 68 17.66 8.46 8.55
N ASN A 69 17.60 9.58 7.83
CA ASN A 69 18.50 10.73 8.03
C ASN A 69 18.01 11.70 9.13
N GLY A 70 16.93 11.37 9.86
CA GLY A 70 16.37 12.26 10.88
C GLY A 70 15.73 13.54 10.32
N GLN A 71 15.32 13.50 9.05
CA GLN A 71 14.71 14.60 8.32
C GLN A 71 13.22 14.31 8.01
N ALA A 72 12.49 15.34 7.61
CA ALA A 72 11.14 15.21 7.08
C ALA A 72 10.92 16.20 5.92
N PRO A 73 10.00 15.92 5.00
CA PRO A 73 9.73 16.83 3.90
C PRO A 73 9.13 18.16 4.42
N ILE A 74 9.45 19.25 3.73
CA ILE A 74 8.83 20.55 3.97
C ILE A 74 7.51 20.57 3.20
N ALA A 75 6.39 20.74 3.91
CA ALA A 75 5.08 20.82 3.29
C ALA A 75 4.66 22.28 3.14
N THR A 76 4.43 22.71 1.91
CA THR A 76 4.07 24.11 1.59
C THR A 76 2.71 24.14 0.92
N MET A 77 1.78 24.93 1.46
CA MET A 77 0.51 25.19 0.78
C MET A 77 0.77 26.09 -0.42
N ILE A 78 0.34 25.70 -1.61
CA ILE A 78 0.46 26.54 -2.82
C ILE A 78 -0.77 27.44 -2.93
N ARG A 79 -1.96 26.83 -2.95
CA ARG A 79 -3.24 27.54 -3.10
C ARG A 79 -4.41 26.78 -2.49
N ARG A 80 -5.45 27.53 -2.13
CA ARG A 80 -6.76 27.02 -1.72
C ARG A 80 -7.75 27.24 -2.85
N VAL A 81 -8.45 26.19 -3.26
CA VAL A 81 -9.37 26.22 -4.41
C VAL A 81 -10.72 25.58 -4.05
N PRO A 82 -11.82 25.93 -4.75
CA PRO A 82 -13.07 25.21 -4.64
C PRO A 82 -12.87 23.70 -4.81
N ARG A 83 -13.67 22.90 -4.12
CA ARG A 83 -13.50 21.45 -4.08
C ARG A 83 -13.54 20.83 -5.48
N GLU A 84 -14.44 21.32 -6.32
CA GLU A 84 -14.65 20.90 -7.71
C GLU A 84 -13.42 21.12 -8.59
N ASP A 85 -12.59 22.13 -8.26
CA ASP A 85 -11.42 22.52 -9.05
C ASP A 85 -10.12 21.88 -8.56
N LEU A 86 -10.15 21.18 -7.42
CA LEU A 86 -8.96 20.62 -6.77
C LEU A 86 -8.12 19.75 -7.71
N LEU A 87 -8.76 18.89 -8.50
CA LEU A 87 -8.06 17.96 -9.40
C LEU A 87 -7.38 18.71 -10.56
N ALA A 88 -8.05 19.73 -11.10
CA ALA A 88 -7.48 20.55 -12.18
C ALA A 88 -6.29 21.35 -11.64
N ALA A 89 -6.44 21.98 -10.47
CA ALA A 89 -5.37 22.73 -9.83
C ALA A 89 -4.16 21.85 -9.46
N GLU A 90 -4.36 20.62 -8.97
CA GLU A 90 -3.26 19.66 -8.76
C GLU A 90 -2.55 19.31 -10.07
N GLY A 91 -3.30 19.11 -11.16
CA GLY A 91 -2.75 18.81 -12.49
C GLY A 91 -1.87 19.94 -13.06
N GLU A 92 -2.29 21.19 -12.88
CA GLU A 92 -1.51 22.37 -13.29
C GLU A 92 -0.17 22.46 -12.55
N GLU A 93 -0.18 22.27 -11.23
CA GLU A 93 1.05 22.32 -10.41
C GLU A 93 1.99 21.15 -10.73
N ILE A 94 1.44 19.96 -11.01
CA ILE A 94 2.22 18.82 -11.50
C ILE A 94 2.88 19.17 -12.84
N ALA A 95 2.14 19.76 -13.77
CA ALA A 95 2.67 20.15 -15.08
C ALA A 95 3.75 21.24 -14.96
N TYR A 96 3.60 22.17 -14.02
CA TYR A 96 4.57 23.22 -13.74
C TYR A 96 5.91 22.65 -13.22
N HIS A 97 5.88 21.70 -12.28
CA HIS A 97 7.09 21.10 -11.70
C HIS A 97 7.68 19.91 -12.49
N ALA A 98 6.92 19.32 -13.42
CA ALA A 98 7.37 18.17 -14.21
C ALA A 98 8.69 18.38 -15.00
N PRO A 99 8.97 19.55 -15.61
CA PRO A 99 10.20 19.78 -16.39
C PRO A 99 11.49 19.65 -15.58
N GLU A 100 11.44 19.84 -14.25
CA GLU A 100 12.60 19.66 -13.37
C GLU A 100 13.04 18.19 -13.28
N GLY A 101 12.20 17.26 -13.73
CA GLY A 101 12.56 15.84 -13.85
C GLY A 101 12.77 15.13 -12.52
N ASN A 102 12.21 15.66 -11.42
CA ASN A 102 12.43 15.19 -10.04
C ASN A 102 11.13 14.81 -9.31
N LEU A 103 10.00 14.87 -10.02
CA LEU A 103 8.67 14.72 -9.44
C LEU A 103 8.30 13.24 -9.27
N LEU A 104 7.83 12.89 -8.08
CA LEU A 104 7.44 11.53 -7.70
C LEU A 104 5.98 11.20 -8.04
N ASN A 105 5.18 12.18 -8.48
CA ASN A 105 3.81 11.97 -8.98
C ASN A 105 3.78 11.00 -10.17
N HIS A 106 2.69 10.24 -10.35
CA HIS A 106 2.52 9.43 -11.56
C HIS A 106 2.23 10.35 -12.77
N PRO A 107 2.80 10.11 -13.96
CA PRO A 107 3.66 8.98 -14.35
C PRO A 107 5.16 9.15 -14.05
N TYR A 108 5.60 10.36 -13.65
CA TYR A 108 7.00 10.75 -13.51
C TYR A 108 7.78 9.93 -12.46
N GLY A 109 7.15 9.50 -11.37
CA GLY A 109 7.84 8.84 -10.26
C GLY A 109 8.47 7.48 -10.57
N ARG A 110 8.08 6.81 -11.66
CA ARG A 110 8.59 5.45 -11.97
C ARG A 110 10.08 5.42 -12.29
N SER A 111 10.61 6.45 -12.96
CA SER A 111 12.05 6.56 -13.23
C SER A 111 12.88 6.70 -11.95
N HIS A 112 12.30 7.29 -10.90
CA HIS A 112 13.00 7.58 -9.65
C HIS A 112 13.05 6.40 -8.67
N VAL A 113 12.16 5.41 -8.78
CA VAL A 113 12.12 4.26 -7.84
C VAL A 113 13.44 3.51 -7.83
N VAL A 114 14.09 3.34 -8.98
CA VAL A 114 15.38 2.63 -9.07
C VAL A 114 16.49 3.41 -8.37
N ALA A 115 16.58 4.73 -8.62
CA ALA A 115 17.57 5.59 -7.99
C ALA A 115 17.38 5.69 -6.47
N LEU A 116 16.15 5.92 -6.02
CA LEU A 116 15.79 5.95 -4.60
C LEU A 116 16.02 4.57 -3.94
N GLY A 117 15.77 3.48 -4.65
CA GLY A 117 16.03 2.12 -4.15
C GLY A 117 17.52 1.87 -3.91
N ALA A 118 18.38 2.33 -4.82
CA ALA A 118 19.83 2.25 -4.66
C ALA A 118 20.32 3.11 -3.47
N GLU A 119 19.78 4.33 -3.32
CA GLU A 119 20.09 5.20 -2.18
C GLU A 119 19.69 4.57 -0.85
N LEU A 120 18.46 4.03 -0.76
CA LEU A 120 17.98 3.32 0.43
C LEU A 120 18.85 2.10 0.75
N HIS A 121 19.24 1.32 -0.27
CA HIS A 121 20.13 0.18 -0.08
C HIS A 121 21.48 0.61 0.52
N ASN A 122 22.08 1.68 -0.01
CA ASN A 122 23.34 2.22 0.51
C ASN A 122 23.22 2.69 1.97
N LEU A 123 22.10 3.32 2.36
CA LEU A 123 21.86 3.71 3.76
C LEU A 123 21.73 2.49 4.69
N LEU A 124 21.09 1.42 4.22
CA LEU A 124 20.93 0.20 5.00
C LEU A 124 22.24 -0.59 5.15
N THR A 125 23.13 -0.57 4.15
CA THR A 125 24.41 -1.31 4.19
C THR A 125 25.52 -0.55 4.90
N ARG A 126 25.50 0.80 4.90
CA ARG A 126 26.50 1.63 5.56
C ARG A 126 26.36 1.69 7.09
N SER A 127 25.29 1.11 7.62
CA SER A 127 25.10 0.90 9.05
C SER A 127 26.00 -0.25 9.53
N ASP A 128 27.31 -0.03 9.52
CA ASP A 128 28.31 -0.97 10.04
C ASP A 128 28.14 -1.11 11.57
N PRO A 129 28.31 -2.32 12.12
CA PRO A 129 28.00 -2.64 13.52
C PRO A 129 29.02 -2.11 14.55
N ASP A 130 30.16 -1.58 14.11
CA ASP A 130 31.31 -1.28 14.98
C ASP A 130 31.49 0.22 15.30
N GLY A 131 30.59 1.09 14.84
CA GLY A 131 30.69 2.54 15.03
C GLY A 131 30.16 3.03 16.38
N GLU A 132 31.06 3.41 17.30
CA GLU A 132 30.72 4.11 18.53
C GLU A 132 29.75 5.28 18.29
N ALA A 133 28.57 5.22 18.92
CA ALA A 133 27.57 6.27 18.84
C ALA A 133 28.09 7.54 19.52
N GLY A 134 28.63 8.46 18.72
CA GLY A 134 28.88 9.84 19.15
C GLY A 134 27.58 10.52 19.63
N PRO A 135 27.66 11.51 20.54
CA PRO A 135 26.49 12.18 21.09
C PRO A 135 25.69 12.90 20.00
N GLY A 136 24.61 12.26 19.54
CA GLY A 136 23.80 12.72 18.43
C GLY A 136 23.00 13.99 18.77
N THR A 137 23.18 15.01 17.93
CA THR A 137 22.24 16.11 17.77
C THR A 137 20.87 15.56 17.36
N GLY A 138 19.82 15.90 18.10
CA GLY A 138 18.47 15.44 17.80
C GLY A 138 17.98 15.92 16.42
N PRO A 139 16.96 15.25 15.84
CA PRO A 139 16.45 15.59 14.52
C PRO A 139 15.93 17.04 14.48
N ALA A 140 16.24 17.74 13.38
CA ALA A 140 15.74 19.09 13.14
C ALA A 140 14.20 19.09 13.00
N PRO A 141 13.49 20.11 13.52
CA PRO A 141 12.03 20.15 13.47
C PRO A 141 11.53 20.32 12.04
N VAL A 142 10.38 19.72 11.74
CA VAL A 142 9.68 19.91 10.46
C VAL A 142 9.11 21.32 10.41
N VAL A 143 9.42 22.05 9.33
CA VAL A 143 8.92 23.41 9.08
C VAL A 143 7.78 23.34 8.06
N ILE A 144 6.65 23.97 8.37
CA ILE A 144 5.54 24.18 7.43
C ILE A 144 5.53 25.67 7.08
N THR A 145 5.70 25.99 5.80
CA THR A 145 5.68 27.37 5.30
C THR A 145 4.34 27.64 4.62
N ILE A 146 3.69 28.73 4.99
CA ILE A 146 2.48 29.21 4.33
C ILE A 146 2.87 30.48 3.57
N PRO A 147 2.86 30.50 2.23
CA PRO A 147 3.11 31.72 1.48
C PRO A 147 1.97 32.71 1.68
N ALA A 148 2.31 33.99 1.80
CA ALA A 148 1.33 35.07 1.81
C ALA A 148 0.55 35.08 0.47
N PRO A 149 -0.74 35.41 0.46
CA PRO A 149 -1.52 35.45 -0.77
C PRO A 149 -0.88 36.43 -1.77
N ALA A 150 -0.81 36.02 -3.04
CA ALA A 150 -0.33 36.88 -4.12
C ALA A 150 -1.20 38.15 -4.18
N PRO A 151 -0.60 39.35 -4.31
CA PRO A 151 -1.38 40.58 -4.45
C PRO A 151 -2.24 40.47 -5.71
N SER A 152 -3.56 40.49 -5.54
CA SER A 152 -4.51 40.57 -6.66
C SER A 152 -4.33 41.94 -7.31
N GLY A 153 -3.58 41.98 -8.40
CA GLY A 153 -3.48 43.13 -9.28
C GLY A 153 -4.75 43.24 -10.11
N ASP A 154 -5.76 43.86 -9.53
CA ASP A 154 -6.87 44.55 -10.20
C ASP A 154 -7.47 45.49 -9.14
N ARG A 155 -6.93 46.72 -9.10
CA ARG A 155 -7.59 47.85 -8.45
C ARG A 155 -7.82 48.88 -9.54
N ASP A 156 -9.02 48.86 -10.08
CA ASP A 156 -9.62 50.03 -10.70
C ASP A 156 -9.76 51.12 -9.63
N ASP A 157 -9.21 52.28 -9.96
CA ASP A 157 -9.34 53.50 -9.17
C ASP A 157 -10.81 53.92 -9.18
N GLU A 158 -11.53 53.71 -8.08
CA GLU A 158 -12.68 54.53 -7.69
C GLU A 158 -13.14 54.17 -6.26
N ASP A 159 -13.56 55.20 -5.52
CA ASP A 159 -14.16 55.21 -4.19
C ASP A 159 -13.21 55.21 -2.97
N GLU A 160 -12.65 56.41 -2.74
CA GLU A 160 -12.47 56.96 -1.40
C GLU A 160 -13.79 56.91 -0.60
N ASP A 161 -13.68 56.77 0.72
CA ASP A 161 -14.77 56.71 1.70
C ASP A 161 -15.51 55.36 1.87
N ARG A 162 -14.83 54.40 2.52
CA ARG A 162 -15.52 53.51 3.48
C ARG A 162 -14.59 52.94 4.55
N GLU A 163 -14.85 53.41 5.76
CA GLU A 163 -14.78 52.72 7.06
C GLU A 163 -13.63 51.73 7.34
N ARG A 164 -12.84 52.15 8.34
CA ARG A 164 -11.87 51.38 9.13
C ARG A 164 -12.35 49.95 9.44
N GLN A 165 -11.94 48.98 8.63
CA GLN A 165 -11.86 47.59 9.06
C GLN A 165 -10.58 47.40 9.89
N PRO A 166 -10.65 46.68 11.03
CA PRO A 166 -9.46 46.41 11.82
C PRO A 166 -8.56 45.45 11.05
N GLN A 167 -7.32 45.88 10.81
CA GLN A 167 -6.24 45.04 10.30
C GLN A 167 -6.17 43.75 11.12
N GLN A 168 -6.60 42.63 10.54
CA GLN A 168 -6.30 41.31 11.08
C GLN A 168 -4.80 41.09 10.88
N HIS A 169 -4.05 41.16 11.98
CA HIS A 169 -2.69 40.65 12.02
C HIS A 169 -2.69 39.16 11.66
N GLU A 170 -2.33 38.83 10.42
CA GLU A 170 -2.00 37.46 10.02
C GLU A 170 -0.72 37.04 10.76
N HIS A 171 -0.90 36.30 11.84
CA HIS A 171 0.19 35.65 12.54
C HIS A 171 0.79 34.55 11.65
N GLU A 172 2.05 34.71 11.27
CA GLU A 172 2.91 33.69 10.65
C GLU A 172 3.04 32.49 11.61
N HIS A 173 2.08 31.56 11.56
CA HIS A 173 2.09 30.37 12.41
C HIS A 173 3.06 29.33 11.85
N ARG A 174 4.32 29.40 12.29
CA ARG A 174 5.28 28.29 12.14
C ARG A 174 4.89 27.15 13.05
N TYR A 175 4.47 26.03 12.47
CA TYR A 175 4.24 24.79 13.20
C TYR A 175 5.51 23.96 13.21
N TYR A 176 6.15 23.84 14.38
CA TYR A 176 7.30 22.98 14.58
C TYR A 176 6.83 21.57 14.96
N PHE A 177 7.14 20.57 14.14
CA PHE A 177 6.88 19.17 14.49
C PHE A 177 8.15 18.55 15.07
N SER A 178 8.12 18.23 16.36
CA SER A 178 9.16 17.43 17.02
C SER A 178 8.77 15.96 17.01
N PHE A 179 9.68 15.08 16.59
CA PHE A 179 9.48 13.64 16.78
C PHE A 179 9.53 13.34 18.28
N PRO A 180 8.49 12.74 18.88
CA PRO A 180 8.53 12.39 20.29
C PRO A 180 9.64 11.35 20.51
N GLY A 181 10.67 11.74 21.27
CA GLY A 181 11.68 10.82 21.78
C GLY A 181 11.00 9.67 22.54
N ARG A 182 11.28 8.42 22.13
CA ARG A 182 10.69 7.23 22.73
C ARG A 182 11.14 7.08 24.18
N SER A 183 10.28 7.44 25.14
CA SER A 183 10.34 6.87 26.49
C SER A 183 9.59 5.54 26.52
N HIS A 184 10.32 4.43 26.61
CA HIS A 184 9.74 3.11 26.86
C HIS A 184 9.11 3.07 28.26
N ARG A 185 7.78 3.10 28.36
CA ARG A 185 7.04 2.61 29.54
C ARG A 185 5.99 1.59 29.11
N HIS A 186 6.19 0.37 29.59
CA HIS A 186 5.27 -0.76 29.42
C HIS A 186 3.94 -0.50 30.15
N ARG A 187 2.82 -0.68 29.45
CA ARG A 187 1.51 -1.03 30.07
C ARG A 187 0.87 -2.21 29.33
N PRO A 188 0.34 -3.23 30.02
CA PRO A 188 0.13 -4.55 29.43
C PRO A 188 -1.31 -4.84 28.99
N LEU A 189 -1.42 -5.56 27.86
CA LEU A 189 -2.22 -6.79 27.65
C LEU A 189 -3.66 -6.87 28.21
N ARG A 190 -4.56 -5.91 27.93
CA ARG A 190 -6.02 -6.14 28.12
C ARG A 190 -6.86 -6.14 26.85
N ILE A 191 -6.37 -5.60 25.72
CA ILE A 191 -7.14 -5.50 24.47
C ILE A 191 -6.99 -6.75 23.56
N LEU A 192 -5.98 -7.60 23.80
CA LEU A 192 -5.72 -8.78 22.96
C LEU A 192 -6.61 -10.01 23.26
N ARG A 193 -7.36 -10.03 24.37
CA ARG A 193 -8.12 -11.21 24.81
C ARG A 193 -9.54 -11.31 24.22
N THR A 194 -10.14 -10.18 23.84
CA THR A 194 -11.49 -10.11 23.25
C THR A 194 -11.50 -10.32 21.74
N GLY A 195 -10.43 -9.94 21.03
CA GLY A 195 -10.29 -10.22 19.59
C GLY A 195 -10.02 -11.69 19.26
N LEU A 196 -9.37 -12.44 20.16
CA LEU A 196 -9.07 -13.85 19.94
C LEU A 196 -10.34 -14.71 20.01
N SER A 197 -11.21 -14.49 20.99
CA SER A 197 -12.41 -15.29 21.22
C SER A 197 -13.42 -15.21 20.05
N TYR A 198 -13.54 -14.05 19.40
CA TYR A 198 -14.37 -13.88 18.20
C TYR A 198 -13.82 -14.64 16.98
N ARG A 199 -12.50 -14.63 16.78
CA ARG A 199 -11.83 -15.35 15.67
C ARG A 199 -11.91 -16.88 15.84
N TRP A 200 -11.81 -17.39 17.07
CA TRP A 200 -11.95 -18.82 17.36
C TRP A 200 -13.39 -19.33 17.16
N GLY A 201 -14.41 -18.53 17.50
CA GLY A 201 -15.82 -18.86 17.26
C GLY A 201 -16.19 -18.94 15.77
N TRP A 202 -15.70 -18.01 14.96
CA TRP A 202 -15.90 -18.00 13.52
C TRP A 202 -15.22 -19.20 12.84
N ALA A 203 -13.94 -19.46 13.14
CA ALA A 203 -13.20 -20.58 12.58
C ALA A 203 -13.82 -21.94 12.93
N ARG A 204 -14.33 -22.11 14.15
CA ARG A 204 -15.04 -23.33 14.58
C ARG A 204 -16.38 -23.50 13.84
N SER A 205 -17.11 -22.42 13.62
CA SER A 205 -18.38 -22.43 12.88
C SER A 205 -18.18 -22.76 11.39
N VAL A 206 -17.17 -22.17 10.75
CA VAL A 206 -16.80 -22.50 9.37
C VAL A 206 -16.39 -23.97 9.26
N ARG A 207 -15.55 -24.47 10.17
CA ARG A 207 -15.09 -25.87 10.21
C ARG A 207 -16.24 -26.88 10.38
N LEU A 208 -17.27 -26.55 11.16
CA LEU A 208 -18.43 -27.42 11.35
C LEU A 208 -19.37 -27.42 10.14
N ARG A 209 -19.61 -26.26 9.52
CA ARG A 209 -20.43 -26.15 8.30
C ARG A 209 -19.77 -26.85 7.11
N THR A 210 -18.45 -26.69 6.93
CA THR A 210 -17.70 -27.41 5.90
C THR A 210 -17.71 -28.91 6.14
N ARG A 211 -17.54 -29.39 7.38
CA ARG A 211 -17.65 -30.83 7.71
C ARG A 211 -19.04 -31.44 7.45
N ARG A 212 -20.13 -30.68 7.65
CA ARG A 212 -21.50 -31.16 7.32
C ARG A 212 -21.72 -31.20 5.82
N ALA A 213 -21.40 -30.11 5.10
CA ALA A 213 -21.47 -30.08 3.64
C ALA A 213 -20.66 -31.22 3.01
N TRP A 214 -19.49 -31.52 3.60
CA TRP A 214 -18.60 -32.57 3.12
C TRP A 214 -19.11 -33.99 3.41
N ARG A 215 -19.72 -34.24 4.57
CA ARG A 215 -20.39 -35.53 4.84
C ARG A 215 -21.55 -35.80 3.89
N ASN A 216 -22.26 -34.76 3.48
CA ASN A 216 -23.34 -34.86 2.49
C ASN A 216 -22.79 -35.06 1.07
N ALA A 217 -21.70 -34.36 0.71
CA ALA A 217 -21.02 -34.54 -0.58
C ALA A 217 -20.44 -35.96 -0.74
N LYS A 218 -19.97 -36.59 0.35
CA LYS A 218 -19.47 -37.96 0.32
C LYS A 218 -20.56 -39.01 0.04
N ARG A 219 -21.82 -38.69 0.33
CA ARG A 219 -22.98 -39.56 0.08
C ARG A 219 -23.68 -39.27 -1.25
N ASN A 220 -23.37 -38.13 -1.88
CA ASN A 220 -24.03 -37.70 -3.11
C ASN A 220 -23.01 -37.07 -4.09
N PRO A 221 -22.63 -37.78 -5.16
CA PRO A 221 -21.62 -37.29 -6.12
C PRO A 221 -22.04 -35.98 -6.79
N LEU A 222 -23.35 -35.73 -6.93
CA LEU A 222 -23.88 -34.46 -7.46
C LEU A 222 -23.60 -33.28 -6.51
N ALA A 223 -23.65 -33.51 -5.20
CA ALA A 223 -23.32 -32.48 -4.21
C ALA A 223 -21.80 -32.18 -4.19
N ALA A 224 -20.95 -33.18 -4.45
CA ALA A 224 -19.52 -32.96 -4.62
C ALA A 224 -19.21 -32.15 -5.89
N ALA A 225 -19.87 -32.48 -7.01
CA ALA A 225 -19.75 -31.74 -8.26
C ALA A 225 -20.24 -30.29 -8.13
N ALA A 226 -21.36 -30.06 -7.43
CA ALA A 226 -21.88 -28.71 -7.18
C ALA A 226 -20.92 -27.86 -6.33
N VAL A 227 -20.33 -28.44 -5.27
CA VAL A 227 -19.33 -27.73 -4.45
C VAL A 227 -18.08 -27.40 -5.27
N ALA A 228 -17.60 -28.34 -6.09
CA ALA A 228 -16.47 -28.09 -6.99
C ALA A 228 -16.77 -26.99 -8.01
N ALA A 229 -17.97 -26.98 -8.60
CA ALA A 229 -18.41 -25.96 -9.54
C ALA A 229 -18.52 -24.57 -8.89
N VAL A 230 -19.02 -24.48 -7.65
CA VAL A 230 -19.07 -23.22 -6.90
C VAL A 230 -17.66 -22.71 -6.55
N VAL A 231 -16.77 -23.60 -6.09
CA VAL A 231 -15.38 -23.23 -5.80
C VAL A 231 -14.68 -22.76 -7.07
N LEU A 232 -14.84 -23.48 -8.18
CA LEU A 232 -14.29 -23.09 -9.48
C LEU A 232 -14.86 -21.74 -9.94
N GLY A 233 -16.17 -21.53 -9.85
CA GLY A 233 -16.82 -20.27 -10.20
C GLY A 233 -16.35 -19.09 -9.34
N VAL A 234 -16.11 -19.30 -8.04
CA VAL A 234 -15.54 -18.29 -7.15
C VAL A 234 -14.08 -18.00 -7.51
N LEU A 235 -13.27 -19.03 -7.79
CA LEU A 235 -11.87 -18.86 -8.21
C LEU A 235 -11.77 -18.09 -9.54
N VAL A 236 -12.59 -18.46 -10.53
CA VAL A 236 -12.69 -17.76 -11.82
C VAL A 236 -13.14 -16.32 -11.62
N LYS A 237 -14.16 -16.08 -10.80
CA LYS A 237 -14.63 -14.72 -10.50
C LYS A 237 -13.57 -13.88 -9.79
N VAL A 238 -12.82 -14.45 -8.84
CA VAL A 238 -11.72 -13.78 -8.14
C VAL A 238 -10.58 -13.45 -9.11
N ALA A 239 -10.22 -14.38 -9.99
CA ALA A 239 -9.21 -14.16 -11.02
C ALA A 239 -9.62 -13.05 -12.01
N LEU A 240 -10.89 -13.02 -12.44
CA LEU A 240 -11.40 -12.01 -13.37
C LEU A 240 -11.54 -10.60 -12.75
N THR A 241 -11.66 -10.50 -11.43
CA THR A 241 -11.94 -9.21 -10.75
C THR A 241 -10.71 -8.55 -10.13
N GLY A 242 -9.51 -9.14 -10.24
CA GLY A 242 -8.29 -8.59 -9.61
C GLY A 242 -8.33 -8.59 -8.07
N LEU A 243 -9.25 -9.36 -7.48
CA LEU A 243 -9.43 -9.51 -6.04
C LEU A 243 -8.22 -10.08 -5.27
N PRO A 244 -7.28 -10.89 -5.84
CA PRO A 244 -6.14 -11.40 -5.09
C PRO A 244 -5.27 -10.30 -4.48
N GLU A 245 -5.09 -9.19 -5.21
CA GLU A 245 -4.20 -8.11 -4.80
C GLU A 245 -4.80 -7.25 -3.66
N LYS A 246 -6.12 -7.07 -3.67
CA LYS A 246 -6.85 -6.38 -2.59
C LYS A 246 -7.03 -7.28 -1.36
N PHE A 247 -7.27 -8.58 -1.58
CA PHE A 247 -7.45 -9.56 -0.51
C PHE A 247 -6.13 -9.89 0.20
N ALA A 248 -5.02 -10.04 -0.54
CA ALA A 248 -3.68 -10.21 0.03
C ALA A 248 -3.26 -9.00 0.88
N ARG A 249 -3.55 -7.78 0.42
CA ARG A 249 -3.34 -6.54 1.18
C ARG A 249 -4.21 -6.48 2.44
N ALA A 250 -5.47 -6.92 2.36
CA ALA A 250 -6.43 -6.83 3.47
C ALA A 250 -6.23 -7.89 4.57
N CYS A 251 -5.87 -9.12 4.24
CA CYS A 251 -5.88 -10.23 5.19
C CYS A 251 -4.52 -10.50 5.89
N TRP A 252 -3.40 -9.94 5.39
CA TRP A 252 -2.05 -10.41 5.76
C TRP A 252 -1.04 -9.27 6.04
N SER A 253 -1.44 -8.09 6.49
CA SER A 253 -0.59 -6.87 6.39
C SER A 253 0.85 -6.92 6.95
N PRO A 254 1.21 -7.64 8.04
CA PRO A 254 2.61 -7.73 8.45
C PRO A 254 3.38 -8.79 7.67
N LEU A 255 2.79 -9.98 7.51
CA LEU A 255 3.44 -11.13 6.86
C LEU A 255 3.49 -10.97 5.33
N ALA A 256 2.46 -10.39 4.72
CA ALA A 256 2.42 -10.10 3.29
C ALA A 256 3.55 -9.15 2.88
N ARG A 257 3.92 -8.17 3.70
CA ARG A 257 5.04 -7.27 3.37
C ARG A 257 6.36 -8.01 3.19
N HIS A 258 6.56 -9.14 3.87
CA HIS A 258 7.75 -9.96 3.73
C HIS A 258 7.58 -11.08 2.70
N LEU A 259 6.37 -11.63 2.56
CA LEU A 259 6.10 -12.70 1.58
C LEU A 259 5.91 -12.20 0.16
N LEU A 260 5.39 -10.98 -0.05
CA LEU A 260 5.13 -10.44 -1.39
C LEU A 260 6.42 -10.40 -2.24
N PRO A 261 7.55 -9.85 -1.76
CA PRO A 261 8.80 -9.91 -2.52
C PRO A 261 9.24 -11.34 -2.84
N VAL A 262 9.01 -12.29 -1.92
CA VAL A 262 9.35 -13.71 -2.13
C VAL A 262 8.41 -14.39 -3.13
N LEU A 263 7.15 -13.97 -3.21
CA LEU A 263 6.23 -14.46 -4.23
C LEU A 263 6.56 -13.84 -5.60
N ASP A 264 7.04 -12.60 -5.63
CA ASP A 264 7.47 -11.92 -6.85
C ASP A 264 8.70 -12.60 -7.48
N THR A 265 9.58 -13.23 -6.69
CA THR A 265 10.69 -14.03 -7.24
C THR A 265 10.22 -15.26 -8.02
N VAL A 266 8.99 -15.70 -7.83
CA VAL A 266 8.37 -16.80 -8.58
C VAL A 266 7.47 -16.27 -9.69
N ASP A 267 6.58 -15.32 -9.39
CA ASP A 267 5.56 -14.85 -10.34
C ASP A 267 6.16 -14.02 -11.49
N ALA A 268 7.19 -13.20 -11.25
CA ALA A 268 7.80 -12.41 -12.31
C ALA A 268 8.49 -13.28 -13.38
N PRO A 269 9.36 -14.26 -13.02
CA PRO A 269 9.91 -15.20 -14.00
C PRO A 269 8.86 -16.04 -14.73
N VAL A 270 7.84 -16.55 -14.02
CA VAL A 270 6.73 -17.28 -14.65
C VAL A 270 6.01 -16.42 -15.69
N ARG A 271 5.79 -15.14 -15.39
CA ARG A 271 5.18 -14.19 -16.32
C ARG A 271 6.06 -13.94 -17.55
N SER A 272 7.37 -13.83 -17.37
CA SER A 272 8.33 -13.70 -18.50
C SER A 272 8.26 -14.94 -19.39
N TYR A 273 8.37 -16.13 -18.79
CA TYR A 273 8.28 -17.40 -19.49
C TYR A 273 6.98 -17.52 -20.30
N LEU A 274 5.84 -17.21 -19.68
CA LEU A 274 4.54 -17.24 -20.35
C LEU A 274 4.43 -16.20 -21.47
N SER A 275 5.08 -15.04 -21.34
CA SER A 275 5.11 -14.01 -22.38
C SER A 275 5.87 -14.48 -23.62
N GLU A 276 7.02 -15.13 -23.43
CA GLU A 276 7.83 -15.69 -24.53
C GLU A 276 7.10 -16.82 -25.24
N HIS A 277 6.43 -17.70 -24.49
CA HIS A 277 5.75 -18.87 -25.03
C HIS A 277 4.30 -18.61 -25.48
N ALA A 278 3.77 -17.41 -25.25
CA ALA A 278 2.48 -16.98 -25.79
C ALA A 278 2.56 -16.50 -27.24
N ALA A 279 3.76 -16.23 -27.77
CA ALA A 279 3.94 -15.76 -29.13
C ALA A 279 3.38 -16.76 -30.14
N GLY A 280 2.37 -16.34 -30.92
CA GLY A 280 1.70 -17.19 -31.90
C GLY A 280 0.52 -18.02 -31.39
N LEU A 281 0.23 -17.97 -30.08
CA LEU A 281 -1.00 -18.55 -29.54
C LEU A 281 -2.16 -17.54 -29.64
N PRO A 282 -3.41 -18.00 -29.86
CA PRO A 282 -4.59 -17.12 -29.84
C PRO A 282 -4.97 -16.64 -28.43
N VAL A 283 -4.17 -16.98 -27.41
CA VAL A 283 -4.46 -16.77 -25.99
C VAL A 283 -3.42 -15.81 -25.40
N GLY A 284 -3.87 -14.72 -24.80
CA GLY A 284 -2.97 -13.73 -24.18
C GLY A 284 -2.31 -14.22 -22.89
N VAL A 285 -1.17 -13.63 -22.55
CA VAL A 285 -0.37 -13.92 -21.33
C VAL A 285 -1.20 -13.84 -20.04
N GLY A 286 -2.10 -12.86 -19.95
CA GLY A 286 -3.00 -12.72 -18.80
C GLY A 286 -3.89 -13.95 -18.58
N VAL A 287 -4.42 -14.54 -19.66
CA VAL A 287 -5.26 -15.75 -19.59
C VAL A 287 -4.41 -16.96 -19.20
N LEU A 288 -3.23 -17.14 -19.80
CA LEU A 288 -2.31 -18.22 -19.42
C LEU A 288 -1.92 -18.14 -17.93
N ARG A 289 -1.67 -16.93 -17.43
CA ARG A 289 -1.37 -16.71 -16.00
C ARG A 289 -2.56 -17.08 -15.12
N VAL A 290 -3.79 -16.72 -15.50
CA VAL A 290 -5.00 -17.12 -14.76
C VAL A 290 -5.19 -18.63 -14.77
N VAL A 291 -4.95 -19.30 -15.91
CA VAL A 291 -5.01 -20.76 -16.03
C VAL A 291 -3.99 -21.42 -15.10
N TRP A 292 -2.74 -20.93 -15.10
CA TRP A 292 -1.69 -21.41 -14.20
C TRP A 292 -2.13 -21.30 -12.73
N TRP A 293 -2.51 -20.10 -12.26
CA TRP A 293 -2.98 -19.89 -10.88
C TRP A 293 -4.17 -20.79 -10.52
N SER A 294 -5.14 -20.92 -11.44
CA SER A 294 -6.35 -21.71 -11.24
C SER A 294 -6.03 -23.20 -11.14
N ALA A 295 -5.13 -23.71 -11.98
CA ALA A 295 -4.67 -25.10 -11.92
C ALA A 295 -4.00 -25.41 -10.57
N GLY A 296 -3.11 -24.53 -10.09
CA GLY A 296 -2.49 -24.67 -8.77
C GLY A 296 -3.52 -24.68 -7.64
N ALA A 297 -4.49 -23.77 -7.67
CA ALA A 297 -5.57 -23.71 -6.68
C ALA A 297 -6.46 -24.96 -6.68
N VAL A 298 -6.81 -25.48 -7.87
CA VAL A 298 -7.60 -26.71 -8.02
C VAL A 298 -6.82 -27.93 -7.51
N ILE A 299 -5.53 -28.06 -7.85
CA ILE A 299 -4.70 -29.16 -7.36
C ILE A 299 -4.54 -29.07 -5.83
N LEU A 300 -4.32 -27.89 -5.27
CA LEU A 300 -4.27 -27.68 -3.82
C LEU A 300 -5.59 -28.08 -3.15
N PHE A 301 -6.72 -27.61 -3.69
CA PHE A 301 -8.03 -27.88 -3.12
C PHE A 301 -8.40 -29.37 -3.19
N THR A 302 -8.10 -30.04 -4.31
CA THR A 302 -8.34 -31.48 -4.46
C THR A 302 -7.45 -32.32 -3.55
N ASN A 303 -6.25 -31.84 -3.22
CA ASN A 303 -5.37 -32.46 -2.22
C ASN A 303 -5.93 -32.41 -0.79
N LEU A 304 -6.69 -31.37 -0.43
CA LEU A 304 -7.37 -31.30 0.87
C LEU A 304 -8.47 -32.35 1.04
N LEU A 305 -8.90 -32.98 -0.06
CA LEU A 305 -9.79 -34.13 -0.03
C LEU A 305 -8.92 -35.38 0.22
N ARG A 306 -9.11 -36.09 1.34
CA ARG A 306 -8.27 -37.25 1.70
C ARG A 306 -8.25 -38.34 0.61
N GLY A 307 -7.09 -38.98 0.41
CA GLY A 307 -7.02 -40.42 0.12
C GLY A 307 -6.43 -40.91 -1.21
N VAL A 308 -5.57 -40.17 -1.92
CA VAL A 308 -4.94 -40.71 -3.15
C VAL A 308 -3.53 -40.17 -3.34
N TRP A 309 -2.54 -41.08 -3.39
CA TRP A 309 -1.13 -40.80 -3.67
C TRP A 309 -0.93 -40.01 -4.98
N MET A 310 -1.77 -40.26 -5.98
CA MET A 310 -1.77 -39.54 -7.26
C MET A 310 -1.92 -38.01 -7.12
N ARG A 311 -2.57 -37.51 -6.07
CA ARG A 311 -2.74 -36.05 -5.89
C ARG A 311 -1.47 -35.36 -5.37
N ARG A 312 -0.69 -36.07 -4.55
CA ARG A 312 0.65 -35.64 -4.14
C ARG A 312 1.58 -35.60 -5.34
N LEU A 313 1.48 -36.59 -6.22
CA LEU A 313 2.23 -36.61 -7.47
C LEU A 313 1.82 -35.43 -8.37
N ALA A 314 0.52 -35.14 -8.51
CA ALA A 314 0.05 -33.97 -9.26
C ALA A 314 0.55 -32.64 -8.68
N TRP A 315 0.56 -32.49 -7.35
CA TRP A 315 1.11 -31.30 -6.69
C TRP A 315 2.62 -31.18 -6.89
N ALA A 316 3.36 -32.27 -6.73
CA ALA A 316 4.80 -32.29 -6.98
C ALA A 316 5.11 -31.97 -8.46
N ALA A 317 4.38 -32.56 -9.40
CA ALA A 317 4.54 -32.30 -10.83
C ALA A 317 4.25 -30.83 -11.18
N TYR A 318 3.20 -30.25 -10.61
CA TYR A 318 2.88 -28.83 -10.79
C TYR A 318 3.97 -27.92 -10.19
N GLY A 319 4.51 -28.29 -9.02
CA GLY A 319 5.65 -27.59 -8.41
C GLY A 319 6.90 -27.66 -9.28
N CYS A 320 7.26 -28.85 -9.80
CA CYS A 320 8.38 -29.02 -10.72
C CYS A 320 8.21 -28.20 -12.01
N ALA A 321 7.02 -28.23 -12.61
CA ALA A 321 6.71 -27.44 -13.80
C ALA A 321 6.87 -25.93 -13.51
N THR A 322 6.35 -25.45 -12.38
CA THR A 322 6.50 -24.05 -11.96
C THR A 322 7.97 -23.69 -11.76
N THR A 323 8.75 -24.53 -11.09
CA THR A 323 10.19 -24.31 -10.89
C THR A 323 10.95 -24.28 -12.22
N ALA A 324 10.60 -25.14 -13.19
CA ALA A 324 11.17 -25.12 -14.52
C ALA A 324 10.84 -23.82 -15.28
N MET A 325 9.60 -23.33 -15.17
CA MET A 325 9.21 -22.03 -15.72
C MET A 325 9.98 -20.88 -15.07
N VAL A 326 10.20 -20.93 -13.75
CA VAL A 326 11.01 -19.93 -13.04
C VAL A 326 12.45 -19.94 -13.52
N TRP A 327 13.05 -21.12 -13.69
CA TRP A 327 14.39 -21.25 -14.24
C TRP A 327 14.48 -20.62 -15.63
N ALA A 328 13.58 -21.02 -16.54
CA ALA A 328 13.60 -20.56 -17.92
C ALA A 328 13.28 -19.06 -18.07
N GLY A 329 12.39 -18.51 -17.26
CA GLY A 329 12.00 -17.10 -17.30
C GLY A 329 12.88 -16.15 -16.46
N SER A 330 13.93 -16.67 -15.79
CA SER A 330 14.87 -15.85 -15.00
C SER A 330 16.12 -15.48 -15.80
N ILE A 331 16.72 -14.34 -15.48
CA ILE A 331 18.01 -13.90 -16.04
C ILE A 331 19.11 -14.89 -15.62
N SER A 332 20.02 -15.23 -16.53
CA SER A 332 21.04 -16.29 -16.37
C SER A 332 21.81 -16.24 -15.05
N THR A 333 22.15 -15.06 -14.54
CA THR A 333 22.87 -14.87 -13.28
C THR A 333 22.05 -15.21 -12.04
N THR A 334 20.71 -15.12 -12.10
CA THR A 334 19.80 -15.34 -10.97
C THR A 334 19.02 -16.66 -11.05
N GLN A 335 19.13 -17.41 -12.15
CA GLN A 335 18.38 -18.66 -12.38
C GLN A 335 18.49 -19.67 -11.21
N PRO A 336 19.69 -20.00 -10.68
CA PRO A 336 19.81 -21.00 -9.63
C PRO A 336 19.10 -20.60 -8.33
N VAL A 337 19.21 -19.32 -7.95
CA VAL A 337 18.62 -18.80 -6.72
C VAL A 337 17.09 -18.76 -6.83
N ALA A 338 16.57 -18.24 -7.94
CA ALA A 338 15.12 -18.15 -8.17
C ALA A 338 14.47 -19.55 -8.21
N ALA A 339 15.07 -20.49 -8.94
CA ALA A 339 14.58 -21.86 -9.00
C ALA A 339 14.68 -22.58 -7.64
N GLY A 340 15.76 -22.37 -6.89
CA GLY A 340 15.93 -22.91 -5.54
C GLY A 340 14.84 -22.41 -4.57
N LEU A 341 14.56 -21.11 -4.58
CA LEU A 341 13.49 -20.50 -3.78
C LEU A 341 12.11 -21.05 -4.18
N ALA A 342 11.83 -21.15 -5.48
CA ALA A 342 10.59 -21.74 -5.98
C ALA A 342 10.44 -23.18 -5.49
N GLY A 343 11.48 -24.00 -5.62
CA GLY A 343 11.49 -25.38 -5.12
C GLY A 343 11.22 -25.49 -3.62
N LEU A 344 11.85 -24.66 -2.80
CA LEU A 344 11.63 -24.63 -1.34
C LEU A 344 10.19 -24.24 -0.98
N LEU A 345 9.58 -23.27 -1.67
CA LEU A 345 8.19 -22.90 -1.47
C LEU A 345 7.24 -24.08 -1.77
N TRP A 346 7.50 -24.83 -2.85
CA TRP A 346 6.71 -26.01 -3.20
C TRP A 346 6.90 -27.17 -2.22
N LEU A 347 8.12 -27.38 -1.71
CA LEU A 347 8.41 -28.35 -0.65
C LEU A 347 7.70 -28.00 0.66
N LEU A 348 7.69 -26.72 1.05
CA LEU A 348 6.89 -26.26 2.19
C LEU A 348 5.39 -26.53 1.95
N GLY A 349 4.90 -26.30 0.74
CA GLY A 349 3.53 -26.62 0.34
C GLY A 349 3.18 -28.11 0.47
N LEU A 350 4.11 -29.00 0.12
CA LEU A 350 3.96 -30.46 0.30
C LEU A 350 3.72 -30.85 1.76
N ALA A 351 4.28 -30.12 2.73
CA ALA A 351 4.06 -30.40 4.15
C ALA A 351 2.59 -30.19 4.59
N PHE A 352 1.81 -29.43 3.83
CA PHE A 352 0.40 -29.13 4.11
C PHE A 352 -0.59 -30.01 3.32
N VAL A 353 -0.10 -30.88 2.43
CA VAL A 353 -0.85 -31.72 1.48
C VAL A 353 -0.75 -33.21 1.82
#